data_AF-A0A5A7N6V3-F1
#
_entry.id   AF-A0A5A7N6V3-F1
#
_cell.length_a   1.000
_cell.length_b   1.000
_cell.length_c   1.000
_cell.angle_alpha   90.00
_cell.angle_beta   90.00
_cell.angle_gamma   90.00
#
_symmetry.space_group_name_H-M   'P 1'
#
loop_
_entity.id
_entity.type
_entity.pdbx_description
1 polymer ?
#
loop_
_entity_poly.entity_id
_entity_poly.type
_entity_poly.pdbx_seq_one_letter_code
_entity_poly.pdbx_strand_id
1 'polypeptide(L)'
;MSLGHILFVLLITLLWGVNFAAIAVAVDHFPPLLANAIRFAMVLAVLFPFLKPVRGQMKILLSLACILGIFHFGSVFLAMAVSADLAPVAIIAQTNVPFAVILAVLFLDERIGIWRISGIALSFAGVVVLGFERGAPPPSHLSALFYFPPFPMPWWRS
;
A
#
# COMPACT_ATOMS: atom_id res chain seq x y z
N MET A 1 17.36 17.87 -11.68
CA MET A 1 17.59 16.54 -11.06
C MET A 1 18.55 15.77 -11.96
N SER A 2 19.56 15.07 -11.41
CA SER A 2 20.45 14.23 -12.21
C SER A 2 19.69 13.03 -12.81
N LEU A 3 20.09 12.56 -14.00
CA LEU A 3 19.47 11.40 -14.67
C LEU A 3 19.43 10.17 -13.75
N GLY A 4 20.46 9.98 -12.93
CA GLY A 4 20.52 8.90 -11.95
C GLY A 4 19.38 8.97 -10.92
N HIS A 5 19.00 10.17 -10.46
CA HIS A 5 17.88 10.31 -9.53
C HIS A 5 16.55 9.92 -10.17
N ILE A 6 16.34 10.27 -11.44
CA ILE A 6 15.12 9.90 -12.17
C ILE A 6 15.02 8.39 -12.31
N LEU A 7 16.12 7.72 -12.69
CA LEU A 7 16.15 6.27 -12.83
C LEU A 7 15.88 5.55 -11.49
N PHE A 8 16.45 6.05 -10.39
CA PHE A 8 16.17 5.51 -9.06
C PHE A 8 14.71 5.70 -8.65
N VAL A 9 14.11 6.86 -8.91
CA VAL A 9 12.68 7.09 -8.62
C VAL A 9 11.83 6.11 -9.42
N LEU A 10 12.08 5.95 -10.72
CA LEU A 10 11.34 5.00 -11.56
C LEU A 10 11.48 3.55 -11.06
N LEU A 11 12.69 3.14 -10.67
CA LEU A 11 12.93 1.81 -10.11
C LEU A 11 12.14 1.59 -8.82
N ILE A 12 12.17 2.56 -7.90
CA ILE A 12 11.44 2.50 -6.63
C ILE A 12 9.93 2.42 -6.90
N THR A 13 9.40 3.22 -7.83
CA THR A 13 7.99 3.19 -8.21
C THR A 13 7.59 1.84 -8.80
N LEU A 14 8.44 1.25 -9.66
CA LEU A 14 8.20 -0.07 -10.23
C LEU A 14 8.17 -1.16 -9.15
N LEU A 15 9.15 -1.15 -8.24
CA LEU A 15 9.23 -2.09 -7.11
C LEU A 15 7.99 -2.00 -6.22
N TRP A 16 7.50 -0.78 -5.98
CA TRP A 16 6.25 -0.55 -5.24
C TRP A 16 5.01 -1.04 -5.99
N GLY A 17 4.93 -0.85 -7.31
CA GLY A 17 3.84 -1.37 -8.13
C GLY A 17 3.80 -2.91 -8.09
N VAL A 18 4.94 -3.57 -8.28
CA VAL A 18 5.07 -5.03 -8.16
C VAL A 18 4.73 -5.50 -6.74
N ASN A 19 4.97 -4.68 -5.72
CA ASN A 19 4.66 -5.02 -4.34
C ASN A 19 3.17 -5.31 -4.13
N PHE A 20 2.28 -4.48 -4.67
CA PHE A 20 0.83 -4.69 -4.55
C PHE A 20 0.39 -5.98 -5.25
N ALA A 21 0.94 -6.28 -6.43
CA ALA A 21 0.68 -7.54 -7.12
C ALA A 21 1.17 -8.75 -6.30
N ALA A 22 2.35 -8.65 -5.69
CA ALA A 22 2.87 -9.69 -4.82
C ALA A 22 2.01 -9.89 -3.56
N ILE A 23 1.47 -8.81 -2.98
CA ILE A 23 0.54 -8.90 -1.84
C ILE A 23 -0.75 -9.60 -2.26
N ALA A 24 -1.31 -9.26 -3.42
CA ALA A 24 -2.49 -9.91 -3.96
C ALA A 24 -2.29 -11.43 -4.10
N VAL A 25 -1.16 -11.86 -4.67
CA VAL A 25 -0.82 -13.28 -4.77
C VAL A 25 -0.62 -13.91 -3.39
N ALA A 26 -0.02 -13.19 -2.43
CA ALA A 26 0.22 -13.72 -1.09
C ALA A 26 -1.08 -13.94 -0.30
N VAL A 27 -2.08 -13.06 -0.43
CA VAL A 27 -3.38 -13.21 0.24
C VAL A 27 -4.25 -14.30 -0.38
N ASP A 28 -3.98 -14.71 -1.63
CA ASP A 28 -4.64 -15.86 -2.25
C ASP A 28 -4.19 -17.20 -1.65
N HIS A 29 -2.94 -17.29 -1.18
CA HIS A 29 -2.34 -18.54 -0.69
C HIS A 29 -2.30 -18.63 0.84
N PHE A 30 -2.26 -17.49 1.54
CA PHE A 30 -2.11 -17.42 2.98
C PHE A 30 -3.13 -16.47 3.61
N PRO A 31 -3.55 -16.70 4.87
CA PRO A 31 -4.31 -15.71 5.62
C PRO A 31 -3.59 -14.34 5.61
N PRO A 32 -4.31 -13.22 5.45
CA PRO A 32 -3.69 -11.91 5.17
C PRO A 32 -2.72 -11.45 6.26
N LEU A 33 -3.07 -11.67 7.53
CA LEU A 33 -2.19 -11.34 8.65
C LEU A 33 -0.95 -12.24 8.72
N LEU A 34 -1.09 -13.52 8.31
CA LEU A 34 0.04 -14.44 8.23
C LEU A 34 0.99 -14.07 7.09
N ALA A 35 0.47 -13.73 5.91
CA ALA A 35 1.24 -13.22 4.79
C ALA A 35 2.04 -11.97 5.17
N ASN A 36 1.40 -11.04 5.88
CA ASN A 36 2.06 -9.85 6.42
C ASN A 36 3.13 -10.20 7.46
N ALA A 37 2.84 -11.14 8.38
CA ALA A 37 3.81 -11.58 9.39
C ALA A 37 5.06 -12.23 8.76
N ILE A 38 4.89 -13.10 7.76
CA ILE A 38 6.00 -13.71 7.02
C ILE A 38 6.84 -12.63 6.34
N ARG A 39 6.20 -11.67 5.67
CA ARG A 39 6.90 -10.54 5.04
C ARG A 39 7.76 -9.78 6.05
N PHE A 40 7.19 -9.39 7.20
CA PHE A 40 7.94 -8.66 8.23
C PHE A 40 9.01 -9.53 8.90
N ALA A 41 8.81 -10.83 9.03
CA ALA A 41 9.83 -11.76 9.51
C ALA A 41 11.02 -11.86 8.54
N MET A 42 10.77 -11.89 7.23
CA MET A 42 11.84 -11.85 6.21
C MET A 42 12.60 -10.53 6.26
N VAL A 43 11.90 -9.40 6.34
CA VAL A 43 12.53 -8.07 6.49
C VAL A 43 13.39 -8.05 7.75
N LEU A 44 12.87 -8.53 8.88
CA LEU A 44 13.62 -8.60 10.12
C LEU A 44 14.86 -9.48 9.97
N ALA A 45 14.76 -10.66 9.36
CA ALA A 45 15.90 -11.56 9.16
C ALA A 45 17.02 -10.92 8.31
N VAL A 46 16.65 -10.23 7.23
CA VAL A 46 17.60 -9.53 6.35
C VAL A 46 18.23 -8.32 7.05
N LEU A 47 17.43 -7.58 7.83
CA LEU A 47 17.89 -6.36 8.48
C LEU A 47 18.54 -6.61 9.84
N PHE A 48 18.38 -7.79 10.43
CA PHE A 48 18.93 -8.19 11.73
C PHE A 48 20.42 -7.85 11.90
N PRO A 49 21.33 -8.20 10.97
CA PRO A 49 22.75 -7.87 11.12
C PRO A 49 23.04 -6.36 11.02
N PHE A 50 22.12 -5.57 10.45
CA PHE A 50 22.27 -4.13 10.27
C PHE A 50 21.55 -3.32 11.36
N LEU A 51 20.74 -3.98 12.19
CA LEU A 51 19.97 -3.35 13.27
C LEU A 51 20.91 -2.92 14.40
N LYS A 52 21.17 -1.61 14.47
CA LYS A 52 21.96 -0.99 15.55
C LYS A 52 21.01 -0.50 16.65
N PRO A 53 21.21 -0.91 17.91
CA PRO A 53 20.34 -0.45 18.99
C PRO A 53 20.47 1.06 19.24
N VAL A 54 19.36 1.79 19.14
CA VAL A 54 19.28 3.22 19.53
C VAL A 54 18.93 3.32 21.01
N ARG A 55 19.93 3.58 21.86
CA ARG A 55 19.76 3.73 23.31
C ARG A 55 18.71 4.81 23.61
N GLY A 56 17.73 4.48 24.44
CA GLY A 56 16.68 5.41 24.90
C GLY A 56 15.45 5.55 23.99
N GLN A 57 15.54 5.21 22.70
CA GLN A 57 14.41 5.38 21.74
C GLN A 57 13.77 4.05 21.31
N MET A 58 14.29 2.91 21.78
CA MET A 58 13.82 1.58 21.35
C MET A 58 12.32 1.36 21.55
N LYS A 59 11.76 1.87 22.65
CA LYS A 59 10.31 1.75 22.93
C LYS A 59 9.49 2.47 21.87
N ILE A 60 9.87 3.71 21.53
CA ILE A 60 9.21 4.51 20.50
C ILE A 60 9.36 3.82 19.14
N LEU A 61 10.56 3.35 18.81
CA LEU A 61 10.85 2.68 17.55
C LEU A 61 10.03 1.38 17.40
N LEU A 62 9.93 0.60 18.48
CA LEU A 62 9.13 -0.64 18.50
C LEU A 62 7.63 -0.32 18.41
N SER A 63 7.14 0.68 19.13
CA SER A 63 5.74 1.12 19.03
C SER A 63 5.40 1.58 17.61
N LEU A 64 6.26 2.37 16.97
CA LEU A 64 6.09 2.79 15.58
C LEU A 64 6.14 1.59 14.63
N ALA A 65 7.05 0.65 14.84
CA ALA A 65 7.13 -0.58 14.04
C ALA A 65 5.86 -1.42 14.17
N CYS A 66 5.29 -1.54 15.38
CA CYS A 66 4.02 -2.23 15.60
C CYS A 66 2.84 -1.49 14.95
N ILE A 67 2.76 -0.17 15.09
CA ILE A 67 1.69 0.63 14.46
C ILE A 67 1.76 0.51 12.93
N LEU A 68 2.94 0.69 12.35
CA LEU A 68 3.11 0.60 10.90
C LEU A 68 2.92 -0.85 10.42
N GLY A 69 3.57 -1.82 11.03
CA GLY A 69 3.56 -3.20 10.57
C GLY A 69 2.23 -3.92 10.80
N ILE A 70 1.66 -3.78 11.99
CA ILE A 70 0.43 -4.51 12.37
C ILE A 70 -0.80 -3.71 11.95
N PHE A 71 -0.91 -2.44 12.36
CA PHE A 71 -2.13 -1.68 12.10
C PHE A 71 -2.18 -1.18 10.66
N HIS A 72 -1.17 -0.48 10.17
CA HIS A 72 -1.21 0.07 8.81
C HIS A 72 -1.11 -1.04 7.75
N PHE A 73 -0.03 -1.82 7.72
CA PHE A 73 0.13 -2.89 6.72
C PHE A 73 -0.86 -4.04 6.91
N GLY A 74 -1.21 -4.41 8.14
CA GLY A 74 -2.25 -5.41 8.39
C GLY A 74 -3.62 -4.97 7.86
N SER A 75 -3.99 -3.70 8.00
CA SER A 75 -5.23 -3.16 7.41
C SER A 75 -5.19 -3.19 5.89
N VAL A 76 -4.05 -2.90 5.26
CA VAL A 76 -3.90 -2.99 3.79
C VAL A 76 -4.08 -4.42 3.30
N PHE A 77 -3.43 -5.40 3.95
CA PHE A 77 -3.57 -6.81 3.58
C PHE A 77 -5.00 -7.32 3.79
N LEU A 78 -5.65 -6.90 4.88
CA LEU A 78 -7.04 -7.24 5.14
C LEU A 78 -7.97 -6.60 4.09
N ALA A 79 -7.75 -5.32 3.74
CA ALA A 79 -8.50 -4.65 2.70
C ALA A 79 -8.36 -5.35 1.34
N MET A 80 -7.15 -5.78 0.98
CA MET A 80 -6.93 -6.56 -0.26
C MET A 80 -7.63 -7.93 -0.22
N ALA A 81 -7.66 -8.60 0.92
CA ALA A 81 -8.33 -9.91 1.04
C ALA A 81 -9.87 -9.80 1.01
N VAL A 82 -10.44 -8.71 1.53
CA VAL A 82 -11.90 -8.48 1.57
C VAL A 82 -12.42 -7.82 0.30
N SER A 83 -11.57 -7.10 -0.44
CA SER A 83 -11.98 -6.42 -1.66
C SER A 83 -12.10 -7.40 -2.82
N ALA A 84 -13.25 -7.38 -3.51
CA ALA A 84 -13.46 -8.18 -4.70
C ALA A 84 -12.58 -7.76 -5.89
N ASP A 85 -12.08 -6.52 -5.87
CA ASP A 85 -11.16 -5.98 -6.87
C ASP A 85 -9.96 -5.32 -6.17
N LEU A 86 -8.77 -5.50 -6.75
CA LEU A 86 -7.51 -4.94 -6.28
C LEU A 86 -7.38 -3.46 -6.65
N ALA A 87 -8.05 -3.02 -7.73
CA ALA A 87 -7.95 -1.66 -8.23
C ALA A 87 -8.43 -0.60 -7.22
N PRO A 88 -9.60 -0.74 -6.56
CA PRO A 88 -10.03 0.20 -5.52
C PRO A 88 -9.04 0.30 -4.35
N VAL A 89 -8.43 -0.80 -3.94
CA VAL A 89 -7.45 -0.81 -2.84
C VAL A 89 -6.18 -0.06 -3.22
N ALA A 90 -5.70 -0.24 -4.47
CA ALA A 90 -4.58 0.51 -5.00
C ALA A 90 -4.90 2.02 -5.10
N ILE A 91 -6.11 2.40 -5.50
CA ILE A 91 -6.53 3.82 -5.54
C ILE A 91 -6.55 4.43 -4.14
N ILE A 92 -7.15 3.75 -3.18
CA ILE A 92 -7.22 4.22 -1.78
C ILE A 92 -5.81 4.40 -1.22
N ALA A 93 -4.90 3.46 -1.45
CA ALA A 93 -3.52 3.53 -0.99
C ALA A 93 -2.79 4.79 -1.49
N GLN A 94 -3.11 5.26 -2.69
CA GLN A 94 -2.48 6.43 -3.30
C GLN A 94 -2.99 7.75 -2.72
N THR A 95 -4.08 7.72 -1.95
CA THR A 95 -4.58 8.88 -1.19
C THR A 95 -3.64 9.28 -0.05
N ASN A 96 -2.73 8.39 0.37
CA ASN A 96 -1.68 8.75 1.34
C ASN A 96 -0.84 9.95 0.86
N VAL A 97 -0.55 10.03 -0.44
CA VAL A 97 0.25 11.13 -1.02
C VAL A 97 -0.42 12.51 -0.84
N PRO A 98 -1.67 12.75 -1.30
CA PRO A 98 -2.35 14.03 -1.06
C PRO A 98 -2.58 14.30 0.44
N PHE A 99 -2.87 13.29 1.27
CA PHE A 99 -2.98 13.49 2.72
C PHE A 99 -1.66 13.98 3.33
N ALA A 100 -0.53 13.36 2.98
CA ALA A 100 0.78 13.76 3.45
C ALA A 100 1.14 15.20 3.03
N VAL A 101 0.74 15.60 1.81
CA VAL A 101 0.92 16.96 1.28
C VAL A 101 0.09 17.97 2.06
N ILE A 102 -1.18 17.68 2.34
CA ILE A 102 -2.05 18.53 3.16
C ILE A 102 -1.48 18.67 4.57
N LEU A 103 -1.08 17.56 5.19
CA LEU A 103 -0.46 17.58 6.52
C LEU A 103 0.85 18.36 6.53
N ALA A 104 1.70 18.25 5.50
CA ALA A 104 2.93 19.02 5.40
C ALA A 104 2.65 20.53 5.30
N VAL A 105 1.66 20.95 4.53
CA VAL A 105 1.26 22.37 4.46
C VAL A 105 0.72 22.86 5.80
N LEU A 106 -0.14 22.07 6.45
CA LEU A 106 -0.81 22.47 7.70
C LEU A 106 0.12 22.49 8.92
N PHE A 107 1.03 21.52 9.04
CA PHE A 107 1.87 21.35 10.23
C PHE A 107 3.31 21.84 10.05
N LEU A 108 3.87 21.81 8.84
CA LEU A 108 5.26 22.22 8.57
C LEU A 108 5.36 23.59 7.87
N ASP A 109 4.23 24.22 7.53
CA ASP A 109 4.15 25.50 6.79
C ASP A 109 4.96 25.48 5.47
N GLU A 110 5.13 24.30 4.87
CA GLU A 110 5.84 24.14 3.61
C GLU A 110 5.02 24.72 2.45
N ARG A 111 5.59 25.68 1.72
CA ARG A 111 5.00 26.17 0.47
C ARG A 111 5.28 25.21 -0.67
N ILE A 112 4.29 24.39 -0.99
CA ILE A 112 4.39 23.41 -2.08
C ILE A 112 4.26 24.13 -3.43
N GLY A 113 5.32 24.09 -4.24
CA GLY A 113 5.33 24.71 -5.57
C GLY A 113 4.37 24.04 -6.56
N ILE A 114 3.88 24.82 -7.53
CA ILE A 114 2.89 24.39 -8.54
C ILE A 114 3.29 23.10 -9.28
N TRP A 115 4.59 22.93 -9.55
CA TRP A 115 5.14 21.74 -10.23
C TRP A 115 5.03 20.45 -9.42
N ARG A 116 5.08 20.56 -8.09
CA ARG A 116 4.93 19.41 -7.20
C ARG A 116 3.46 19.02 -7.10
N ILE A 117 2.56 20.01 -7.03
CA ILE A 117 1.11 19.81 -7.07
C ILE A 117 0.70 19.16 -8.39
N SER A 118 1.20 19.64 -9.53
CA SER A 118 0.89 19.05 -10.84
C SER A 118 1.38 17.61 -10.95
N GLY A 119 2.57 17.30 -10.39
CA GLY A 119 3.08 15.93 -10.34
C GLY A 119 2.19 14.99 -9.52
N ILE A 120 1.76 15.43 -8.33
CA ILE A 120 0.84 14.67 -7.46
C ILE A 120 -0.51 14.46 -8.17
N ALA A 121 -1.07 15.51 -8.78
CA ALA A 121 -2.33 15.45 -9.52
C ALA A 121 -2.23 14.46 -10.70
N LEU A 122 -1.13 14.49 -11.44
CA LEU A 122 -0.89 13.56 -12.55
C LEU A 122 -0.76 12.10 -12.05
N SER A 123 -0.03 11.87 -10.96
CA SER A 123 0.09 10.53 -10.35
C SER A 123 -1.26 10.00 -9.86
N PHE A 124 -2.07 10.85 -9.22
CA PHE A 124 -3.40 10.49 -8.77
C PHE A 124 -4.34 10.20 -9.94
N ALA A 125 -4.32 11.04 -10.98
CA ALA A 125 -5.11 10.85 -12.19
C ALA A 125 -4.79 9.52 -12.88
N GLY A 126 -3.51 9.15 -13.00
CA GLY A 126 -3.12 7.86 -13.59
C GLY A 126 -3.71 6.67 -12.83
N VAL A 127 -3.71 6.71 -11.50
CA VAL A 127 -4.29 5.66 -10.65
C VAL A 127 -5.81 5.59 -10.80
N VAL A 128 -6.48 6.75 -10.87
CA VAL A 128 -7.93 6.84 -11.10
C VAL A 128 -8.31 6.26 -12.46
N VAL A 129 -7.56 6.57 -13.53
CA VAL A 129 -7.79 6.01 -14.87
C VAL A 129 -7.67 4.49 -14.85
N LEU A 130 -6.60 3.94 -14.26
CA LEU A 130 -6.42 2.49 -14.09
C LEU A 130 -7.54 1.84 -13.27
N GLY A 131 -8.13 2.58 -12.34
CA GLY A 131 -9.27 2.15 -11.53
C GLY A 131 -10.59 2.02 -12.29
N PHE A 132 -10.80 2.86 -13.30
CA PHE A 132 -12.06 2.89 -14.06
C PHE A 132 -12.13 1.87 -15.20
N GLU A 133 -11.01 1.26 -15.60
CA GLU A 133 -10.98 0.29 -16.71
C GLU A 133 -11.62 -1.07 -16.39
N ARG A 134 -11.86 -1.40 -15.10
CA ARG A 134 -12.57 -2.63 -14.68
C ARG A 134 -14.02 -2.36 -14.27
N GLY A 135 -14.83 -1.93 -15.24
CA GLY A 135 -16.29 -1.83 -15.09
C GLY A 135 -17.00 -3.18 -15.23
N ALA A 136 -16.83 -4.10 -14.28
CA ALA A 136 -17.75 -5.24 -14.12
C ALA A 136 -18.75 -4.92 -12.98
N PRO A 137 -20.08 -4.92 -13.22
CA PRO A 137 -21.05 -4.57 -12.19
C PRO A 137 -21.01 -5.61 -11.06
N PRO A 138 -21.00 -5.20 -9.77
CA PRO A 138 -21.07 -6.15 -8.66
C PRO A 138 -22.43 -6.86 -8.64
N PRO A 139 -22.51 -8.16 -8.30
CA PRO A 139 -23.77 -8.79 -7.94
C PRO A 139 -24.32 -8.04 -6.73
N SER A 140 -25.61 -7.67 -6.80
CA SER A 140 -26.39 -6.94 -5.79
C SER A 140 -25.82 -7.00 -4.37
N HIS A 141 -25.48 -5.84 -3.80
CA HIS A 141 -24.80 -5.63 -2.50
C HIS A 141 -25.37 -6.39 -1.28
N LEU A 142 -26.56 -6.97 -1.39
CA LEU A 142 -27.20 -7.78 -0.34
C LEU A 142 -26.64 -9.21 -0.26
N SER A 143 -26.08 -9.77 -1.34
CA SER A 143 -25.48 -11.11 -1.31
C SER A 143 -24.05 -11.13 -0.77
N ALA A 144 -23.33 -10.01 -0.85
CA ALA A 144 -21.95 -9.89 -0.35
C ALA A 144 -21.85 -9.88 1.20
N LEU A 145 -22.92 -9.48 1.89
CA LEU A 145 -23.01 -9.55 3.36
C LEU A 145 -23.18 -10.97 3.90
N PHE A 146 -23.66 -11.92 3.08
CA PHE A 146 -23.89 -13.32 3.45
C PHE A 146 -22.91 -14.31 2.79
N TYR A 147 -22.18 -13.88 1.77
CA TYR A 147 -21.15 -14.67 1.12
C TYR A 147 -19.79 -14.30 1.74
N PHE A 148 -19.41 -15.01 2.80
CA PHE A 148 -18.02 -15.13 3.21
C PHE A 148 -17.46 -16.31 2.41
N PRO A 149 -16.93 -16.13 1.18
CA PRO A 149 -16.27 -17.23 0.52
C PRO A 149 -15.06 -17.61 1.38
N PRO A 150 -14.83 -18.90 1.67
CA PRO A 150 -13.69 -19.31 2.48
C PRO A 150 -12.34 -18.98 1.83
N PHE A 151 -12.33 -18.61 0.54
CA PHE A 151 -11.17 -18.17 -0.24
C PHE A 151 -11.58 -17.17 -1.34
N PRO A 152 -10.76 -16.13 -1.64
CA PRO A 152 -10.98 -15.28 -2.80
C PRO A 152 -10.88 -16.11 -4.09
N MET A 153 -11.83 -15.92 -5.01
CA MET A 153 -11.73 -16.46 -6.37
C MET A 153 -10.61 -15.73 -7.11
N PRO A 154 -9.82 -16.43 -7.94
CA PRO A 154 -8.72 -15.78 -8.65
C PRO A 154 -9.22 -14.76 -9.68
N TRP A 155 -8.74 -13.52 -9.55
CA TRP A 155 -9.11 -12.33 -10.33
C TRP A 155 -8.82 -12.42 -11.84
N TRP A 156 -8.18 -13.47 -12.32
CA TRP A 156 -7.88 -13.70 -13.76
C TRP A 156 -8.95 -14.52 -14.51
N ARG A 157 -10.03 -14.94 -13.84
CA ARG A 157 -11.13 -15.71 -14.44
C ARG A 157 -12.39 -14.89 -14.76
N SER A 158 -12.33 -13.57 -14.66
CA SER A 158 -13.45 -12.64 -14.94
C SER A 158 -12.99 -11.45 -15.75
#